data_AF-A0A484B3K6-F1
#
_entry.id   AF-A0A484B3K6-F1
#
_cell.length_a   1.000
_cell.length_b   1.000
_cell.length_c   1.000
_cell.angle_alpha   90.00
_cell.angle_beta   90.00
_cell.angle_gamma   90.00
#
_symmetry.space_group_name_H-M   'P 1'
#
loop_
_entity.id
_entity.type
_entity.pdbx_description
1 polymer ?
#
loop_
_entity_poly.entity_id
_entity_poly.type
_entity_poly.pdbx_seq_one_letter_code
_entity_poly.pdbx_strand_id
1 'polypeptide(L)'
;MPRNLNAERDNPCLKEQELSFKCLNKNNFDRDKCEVYFANYNNCKEFWNKVRSDRRAQGIVPYLPPIEERAEIKAEYMKSKPKL
;
A
#
# COMPACT_ATOMS: atom_id res chain seq x y z
N MET A 1 18.46 -12.47 6.58
CA MET A 1 18.02 -11.05 6.56
C MET A 1 17.39 -10.73 7.92
N PRO A 2 17.86 -9.72 8.65
CA PRO A 2 17.22 -9.31 9.91
C PRO A 2 15.79 -8.82 9.66
N ARG A 3 14.89 -9.09 10.61
CA ARG A 3 13.49 -8.66 10.54
C ARG A 3 13.45 -7.13 10.64
N ASN A 4 12.90 -6.45 9.63
CA ASN A 4 12.66 -5.00 9.70
C ASN A 4 11.48 -4.73 10.64
N LEU A 5 11.79 -4.29 11.87
CA LEU A 5 10.78 -3.97 12.90
C LEU A 5 9.91 -2.75 12.54
N ASN A 6 10.38 -1.90 11.63
CA ASN A 6 9.66 -0.70 11.20
C ASN A 6 8.86 -0.92 9.90
N ALA A 7 8.76 -2.16 9.41
CA ALA A 7 8.14 -2.44 8.11
C ALA A 7 6.71 -1.89 8.01
N GLU A 8 5.89 -2.00 9.08
CA GLU A 8 4.53 -1.46 9.09
C GLU A 8 4.49 0.07 8.99
N ARG A 9 5.45 0.74 9.65
CA ARG A 9 5.57 2.19 9.63
C ARG A 9 6.07 2.68 8.28
N ASP A 10 7.09 2.04 7.71
CA ASP A 10 7.80 2.55 6.55
C ASP A 10 7.20 2.08 5.23
N ASN A 11 6.46 0.96 5.22
CA ASN A 11 5.78 0.40 4.06
C ASN A 11 4.25 0.40 4.27
N PRO A 12 3.51 1.36 3.71
CA PRO A 12 2.05 1.40 3.85
C PRO A 12 1.32 0.33 3.03
N CYS A 13 2.05 -0.45 2.23
CA CYS A 13 1.58 -1.58 1.43
C CYS A 13 2.19 -2.92 1.87
N LEU A 14 2.62 -3.02 3.13
CA LEU A 14 3.25 -4.23 3.66
C LEU A 14 2.35 -5.47 3.47
N LYS A 15 1.06 -5.32 3.78
CA LYS A 15 0.08 -6.41 3.63
C LYS A 15 -0.03 -6.91 2.19
N GLU A 16 -0.18 -6.01 1.22
CA GLU A 16 -0.30 -6.37 -0.20
C GLU A 16 1.02 -6.98 -0.71
N GLN A 17 2.17 -6.46 -0.26
CA GLN A 17 3.48 -7.05 -0.56
C GLN A 17 3.58 -8.49 -0.05
N GLU A 18 3.24 -8.74 1.22
CA GLU A 18 3.27 -10.08 1.82
C GLU A 18 2.32 -11.05 1.10
N LEU A 19 1.13 -10.59 0.72
CA LEU A 19 0.19 -11.40 -0.06
C LEU A 19 0.75 -11.76 -1.46
N SER A 20 1.43 -10.82 -2.12
CA SER A 20 2.07 -11.09 -3.41
C SER A 20 3.19 -12.13 -3.30
N PHE A 21 4.03 -12.05 -2.26
CA PHE A 21 5.07 -13.05 -2.00
C PHE A 21 4.47 -14.40 -1.60
N LYS A 22 3.42 -14.41 -0.79
CA LYS A 22 2.70 -15.64 -0.43
C LYS A 22 2.12 -16.33 -1.66
N CYS A 23 1.57 -15.58 -2.61
CA CYS A 23 1.09 -16.13 -3.87
C CYS A 23 2.23 -16.75 -4.67
N LEU A 24 3.34 -16.03 -4.85
CA LEU A 24 4.51 -16.53 -5.57
C LEU A 24 5.06 -17.82 -4.95
N ASN A 25 5.24 -17.85 -3.63
CA ASN A 25 5.73 -19.03 -2.91
C ASN A 25 4.80 -20.24 -3.10
N LYS A 26 3.48 -20.03 -3.16
CA LYS A 26 2.50 -21.10 -3.38
C LYS A 26 2.50 -21.63 -4.82
N ASN A 27 2.86 -20.79 -5.78
CA ASN A 27 2.72 -21.07 -7.21
C ASN A 27 4.07 -21.30 -7.91
N ASN A 28 5.12 -21.70 -7.18
CA ASN A 28 6.46 -21.91 -7.74
C ASN A 28 6.98 -20.67 -8.51
N PHE A 29 6.68 -19.48 -7.99
CA PHE A 29 7.03 -18.18 -8.58
C PHE A 29 6.42 -17.89 -9.96
N ASP A 30 5.37 -18.62 -10.35
CA ASP A 30 4.54 -18.31 -11.51
C ASP A 30 3.79 -16.99 -11.28
N ARG A 31 4.18 -15.96 -12.04
CA ARG A 31 3.69 -14.58 -11.88
C ARG A 31 2.27 -14.41 -12.40
N ASP A 32 1.91 -15.16 -13.43
CA ASP A 32 0.62 -15.04 -14.11
C ASP A 32 -0.51 -15.49 -13.17
N LYS A 33 -0.22 -16.45 -12.28
CA LYS A 33 -1.13 -16.88 -11.21
C LYS A 33 -1.34 -15.84 -10.10
N CYS A 34 -0.55 -14.76 -10.08
CA CYS A 34 -0.51 -13.79 -8.99
C CYS A 34 -0.87 -12.36 -9.41
N GLU A 35 -1.38 -12.17 -10.63
CA GLU A 35 -1.72 -10.84 -11.20
C GLU A 35 -2.58 -9.99 -10.28
N VAL A 36 -3.64 -10.55 -9.67
CA VAL A 36 -4.52 -9.81 -8.75
C VAL A 36 -3.76 -9.27 -7.53
N TYR A 37 -2.81 -10.04 -7.00
CA TYR A 37 -2.01 -9.58 -5.86
C TYR A 37 -1.05 -8.47 -6.26
N PHE A 38 -0.47 -8.53 -7.47
CA PHE A 38 0.35 -7.45 -8.00
C PHE A 38 -0.48 -6.20 -8.31
N ALA A 39 -1.68 -6.35 -8.85
CA ALA A 39 -2.60 -5.25 -9.09
C ALA A 39 -2.95 -4.55 -7.76
N ASN A 40 -3.27 -5.31 -6.71
CA ASN A 40 -3.54 -4.75 -5.38
C ASN A 40 -2.32 -4.02 -4.81
N TYR A 41 -1.12 -4.60 -4.93
CA TYR A 41 0.11 -3.95 -4.48
C TYR A 41 0.41 -2.65 -5.25
N ASN A 42 0.20 -2.63 -6.55
CA ASN A 42 0.39 -1.45 -7.39
C ASN A 42 -0.65 -0.37 -7.08
N ASN A 43 -1.93 -0.72 -6.95
CA ASN A 43 -2.99 0.20 -6.54
C ASN A 43 -2.70 0.83 -5.17
N CYS A 44 -2.19 0.04 -4.22
CA CYS A 44 -1.77 0.55 -2.93
C CYS A 44 -0.64 1.59 -3.06
N LYS A 45 0.42 1.28 -3.83
CA LYS A 45 1.53 2.22 -4.04
C LYS A 45 1.06 3.50 -4.72
N GLU A 46 0.21 3.40 -5.73
CA GLU A 46 -0.34 4.55 -6.45
C GLU A 46 -1.12 5.46 -5.50
N PHE A 47 -2.02 4.89 -4.70
CA PHE A 47 -2.77 5.61 -3.69
C PHE A 47 -1.86 6.36 -2.71
N TRP A 48 -0.89 5.68 -2.10
CA TRP A 48 -0.02 6.32 -1.11
C TRP A 48 0.97 7.32 -1.73
N ASN A 49 1.37 7.13 -2.99
CA ASN A 49 2.15 8.14 -3.72
C ASN A 49 1.34 9.41 -3.95
N LYS A 50 0.04 9.29 -4.26
CA LYS A 50 -0.86 10.45 -4.36
C LYS A 50 -0.98 11.17 -3.01
N VAL A 51 -1.28 10.44 -1.94
CA VAL A 51 -1.35 11.02 -0.58
C VAL A 51 -0.06 11.75 -0.19
N ARG A 52 1.11 11.15 -0.46
CA ARG A 52 2.41 11.79 -0.19
C ARG A 52 2.61 13.07 -1.00
N SER A 53 2.18 13.07 -2.26
CA SER A 53 2.28 14.23 -3.16
C SER A 53 1.37 15.36 -2.69
N ASP A 54 0.12 15.04 -2.33
CA ASP A 54 -0.85 16.00 -1.82
C ASP A 54 -0.39 16.62 -0.49
N ARG A 55 0.10 15.80 0.46
CA ARG A 55 0.66 16.28 1.73
C ARG A 55 1.89 17.16 1.50
N ARG A 56 2.77 16.80 0.55
CA ARG A 56 3.93 17.63 0.19
C ARG A 56 3.49 18.99 -0.36
N ALA A 57 2.51 19.02 -1.26
CA ALA A 57 1.98 20.27 -1.82
C ALA A 57 1.37 21.19 -0.74
N GLN A 58 0.81 20.61 0.32
CA GLN A 58 0.25 21.33 1.46
C GLN A 58 1.27 21.63 2.58
N GLY A 59 2.52 21.21 2.44
CA GLY A 59 3.55 21.39 3.48
C GLY A 59 3.36 20.53 4.74
N ILE A 60 2.53 19.48 4.68
CA ILE A 60 2.19 18.63 5.83
C ILE A 60 3.27 17.54 6.01
N VAL A 61 3.93 17.53 7.16
CA VAL A 61 4.93 16.51 7.55
C VAL A 61 4.41 15.66 8.72
N PRO A 62 4.71 14.34 8.76
CA PRO A 62 5.44 13.57 7.75
C PRO A 62 4.64 13.38 6.46
N TYR A 63 5.32 13.27 5.31
CA TYR A 63 4.65 13.10 4.01
C TYR A 63 3.97 11.75 3.88
N LEU A 64 4.53 10.69 4.47
CA LEU A 64 3.84 9.42 4.66
C LEU A 64 3.06 9.51 5.98
N PRO A 65 1.73 9.36 5.97
CA PRO A 65 0.96 9.43 7.20
C PRO A 65 1.38 8.38 8.23
N PRO A 66 1.39 8.74 9.53
CA PRO A 66 1.47 7.79 10.65
C PRO A 66 0.41 6.69 10.55
N ILE A 67 0.65 5.54 11.19
CA ILE A 67 -0.17 4.33 11.04
C ILE A 67 -1.63 4.59 11.45
N GLU A 68 -1.81 5.34 12.53
CA GLU A 68 -3.08 5.73 13.13
C GLU A 68 -3.97 6.53 12.17
N GLU A 69 -3.40 7.37 11.30
CA GLU A 69 -4.16 8.15 10.31
C GLU A 69 -4.57 7.32 9.09
N ARG A 70 -3.90 6.19 8.83
CA ARG A 70 -4.02 5.51 7.51
C ARG A 70 -5.37 4.91 7.24
N ALA A 71 -6.05 4.42 8.29
CA ALA A 71 -7.36 3.80 8.14
C ALA A 71 -8.40 4.83 7.67
N GLU A 72 -8.37 6.02 8.27
CA GLU A 72 -9.29 7.10 7.95
C GLU A 72 -9.02 7.69 6.56
N ILE A 73 -7.75 7.97 6.22
CA ILE A 73 -7.39 8.48 4.88
C ILE A 73 -7.85 7.52 3.78
N LYS A 74 -7.72 6.20 3.99
CA LYS A 74 -8.21 5.18 3.06
C LYS A 74 -9.73 5.21 2.96
N ALA A 75 -10.45 5.32 4.07
CA ALA A 75 -11.91 5.37 4.08
C ALA A 75 -12.44 6.60 3.33
N GLU A 76 -11.86 7.78 3.58
CA GLU A 76 -12.17 9.03 2.87
C GLU A 76 -11.94 8.91 1.36
N TYR A 77 -10.80 8.36 0.95
CA TYR A 77 -10.51 8.12 -0.48
C TYR A 77 -11.53 7.21 -1.15
N MET A 78 -11.96 6.14 -0.48
CA MET A 78 -12.96 5.22 -1.03
C MET A 78 -14.35 5.86 -1.17
N LYS A 79 -14.72 6.82 -0.30
CA LYS A 79 -15.95 7.61 -0.46
C LYS A 79 -15.91 8.50 -1.71
N SER A 80 -14.71 9.01 -2.06
CA SER A 80 -14.52 9.90 -3.20
C SER A 80 -14.52 9.19 -4.56
N LYS A 81 -14.32 7.85 -4.57
CA LYS A 81 -14.41 7.08 -5.81
C LYS A 81 -15.87 6.91 -6.25
N PRO A 82 -16.17 7.03 -7.55
CA PRO A 82 -17.48 6.66 -8.06
C PRO A 82 -17.78 5.22 -7.65
N LYS A 83 -18.99 4.98 -7.12
CA LYS A 83 -19.50 3.62 -6.99
C LYS A 83 -19.65 3.07 -8.41
N LEU A 84 -18.82 2.09 -8.75
CA LEU A 84 -19.00 1.24 -9.93
C LEU A 84 -20.38 0.56 -9.87
#